data_AF-A0A7J6P3C6-F1
#
_entry.id   AF-A0A7J6P3C6-F1
#
_cell.length_a   1.000
_cell.length_b   1.000
_cell.length_c   1.000
_cell.angle_alpha   90.00
_cell.angle_beta   90.00
_cell.angle_gamma   90.00
#
_symmetry.space_group_name_H-M   'P 1'
#
loop_
_entity.id
_entity.type
_entity.pdbx_description
1 polymer ?
#
loop_
_entity_poly.entity_id
_entity_poly.type
_entity_poly.pdbx_seq_one_letter_code
_entity_poly.pdbx_strand_id
1 'polypeptide(L)'
;MAGDYETAYGHFYRSWETGPDADDLFPLKRAQVMALKCGRSDLVHDAIAEIYKRRGSCLSTTPFLAAMVSFGLEQIGDYEAAERVALDGYACEGAATDDIWLDHAVIHSLYFQGPKRQQDALDFWDPYSDRPCTV
;
A
#
# COMPACT_ATOMS: atom_id res chain seq x y z
N MET A 1 18.03 20.05 11.02
CA MET A 1 16.65 20.54 10.81
C MET A 1 15.82 19.34 10.41
N ALA A 2 14.88 18.91 11.27
CA ALA A 2 13.89 17.92 10.85
C ALA A 2 13.05 18.57 9.74
N GLY A 3 12.88 17.87 8.62
CA GLY A 3 12.11 18.39 7.48
C GLY A 3 10.66 18.60 7.88
N ASP A 4 10.05 19.68 7.38
CA ASP A 4 8.63 19.94 7.56
C ASP A 4 7.81 18.96 6.70
N TYR A 5 7.60 17.77 7.25
CA TYR A 5 6.91 16.67 6.58
C TYR A 5 5.40 16.96 6.39
N GLU A 6 4.78 17.77 7.24
CA GLU A 6 3.37 18.16 7.08
C GLU A 6 3.18 19.07 5.86
N THR A 7 4.07 20.07 5.70
CA THR A 7 4.06 20.90 4.49
C THR A 7 4.35 20.05 3.24
N ALA A 8 5.31 19.12 3.32
CA ALA A 8 5.60 18.21 2.21
C ALA A 8 4.40 17.31 1.85
N TYR A 9 3.68 16.77 2.85
CA TYR A 9 2.42 16.06 2.65
C TYR A 9 1.43 16.92 1.87
N GLY A 10 1.20 18.16 2.32
CA GLY A 10 0.23 19.06 1.68
C GLY A 10 0.56 19.35 0.22
N HIS A 11 1.83 19.50 -0.13
CA HIS A 11 2.26 19.68 -1.52
C HIS A 11 1.99 18.45 -2.39
N PHE A 12 2.39 17.27 -1.93
CA PHE A 12 2.19 16.03 -2.68
C PHE A 12 0.71 15.67 -2.80
N TYR A 13 -0.06 15.78 -1.71
CA TYR A 13 -1.48 15.48 -1.71
C TYR A 13 -2.26 16.41 -2.65
N ARG A 14 -1.98 17.73 -2.58
CA ARG A 14 -2.60 18.70 -3.51
C ARG A 14 -2.23 18.41 -4.96
N SER A 15 -0.97 18.07 -5.23
CA SER A 15 -0.51 17.73 -6.57
C SER A 15 -1.26 16.54 -7.15
N TRP A 16 -1.58 15.54 -6.32
CA TRP A 16 -2.41 14.41 -6.72
C TRP A 16 -3.88 14.82 -6.89
N GLU A 17 -4.43 15.55 -5.93
CA GLU A 17 -5.85 15.94 -5.89
C GLU A 17 -6.26 16.79 -7.10
N THR A 18 -5.42 17.77 -7.46
CA THR A 18 -5.68 18.75 -8.53
C THR A 18 -4.88 18.46 -9.80
N GLY A 19 -4.17 17.34 -9.85
CA GLY A 19 -3.34 16.95 -10.99
C GLY A 19 -4.18 16.69 -12.26
N PRO A 20 -3.57 16.81 -13.46
CA PRO A 20 -4.26 16.53 -14.70
C PRO A 20 -4.52 15.02 -14.92
N ASP A 21 -3.76 14.17 -14.23
CA ASP A 21 -3.86 12.71 -14.30
C ASP A 21 -4.19 12.14 -12.92
N ALA A 22 -5.43 11.66 -12.75
CA ALA A 22 -5.88 11.04 -11.51
C ALA A 22 -5.25 9.64 -11.30
N ASP A 23 -4.64 9.08 -12.34
CA ASP A 23 -3.91 7.81 -12.35
C ASP A 23 -2.42 7.96 -12.02
N ASP A 24 -1.92 9.20 -11.90
CA ASP A 24 -0.58 9.43 -11.36
C ASP A 24 -0.55 9.19 -9.84
N LEU A 25 -0.18 7.97 -9.47
CA LEU A 25 -0.10 7.54 -8.07
C LEU A 25 1.20 7.95 -7.39
N PHE A 26 2.18 8.50 -8.11
CA PHE A 26 3.44 8.95 -7.53
C PHE A 26 3.26 10.03 -6.44
N PRO A 27 2.58 11.16 -6.70
CA PRO A 27 2.37 12.19 -5.68
C PRO A 27 1.60 11.64 -4.48
N LEU A 28 0.62 10.76 -4.70
CA LEU A 28 -0.13 10.12 -3.63
C LEU A 28 0.76 9.24 -2.75
N LYS A 29 1.63 8.42 -3.36
CA LYS A 29 2.59 7.60 -2.60
C LYS A 29 3.53 8.47 -1.78
N ARG A 30 4.02 9.57 -2.34
CA ARG A 30 4.88 10.51 -1.61
C ARG A 30 4.14 11.17 -0.45
N ALA A 31 2.87 11.56 -0.65
CA ALA A 31 2.03 12.06 0.44
C ALA A 31 1.90 11.03 1.56
N GLN A 32 1.54 9.78 1.25
CA GLN A 32 1.45 8.70 2.23
C GLN A 32 2.76 8.53 3.05
N VAL A 33 3.93 8.56 2.39
CA VAL A 33 5.22 8.49 3.08
C VAL A 33 5.46 9.69 4.00
N MET A 34 5.09 10.90 3.58
CA MET A 34 5.23 12.10 4.42
C MET A 34 4.31 12.04 5.64
N ALA A 35 3.06 11.57 5.48
CA ALA A 35 2.12 11.37 6.58
C ALA A 35 2.68 10.40 7.65
N LEU A 36 3.30 9.31 7.20
CA LEU A 36 3.97 8.37 8.12
C LEU A 36 5.17 9.01 8.82
N LYS A 37 5.96 9.84 8.13
CA LYS A 37 7.13 10.52 8.73
C LYS A 37 6.75 11.55 9.79
N CYS A 38 5.57 12.16 9.72
CA CYS A 38 5.05 13.03 10.78
C CYS A 38 4.15 12.29 11.80
N GLY A 39 3.98 10.96 11.68
CA GLY A 39 3.16 10.18 12.61
C GLY A 39 1.65 10.48 12.51
N ARG A 40 1.21 10.98 11.36
CA ARG A 40 -0.18 11.39 11.10
C ARG A 40 -0.93 10.28 10.36
N SER A 41 -1.25 9.22 11.10
CA SER A 41 -2.03 8.07 10.61
C SER A 41 -3.43 8.48 10.11
N ASP A 42 -3.99 9.58 10.63
CA ASP A 42 -5.23 10.19 10.14
C ASP A 42 -5.12 10.64 8.68
N LEU A 43 -4.00 11.26 8.29
CA LEU A 43 -3.76 11.70 6.92
C LEU A 43 -3.56 10.54 5.93
N VAL A 44 -3.11 9.39 6.42
CA VAL A 44 -3.03 8.14 5.64
C VAL A 44 -4.42 7.58 5.40
N HIS A 45 -5.26 7.55 6.44
CA HIS A 45 -6.65 7.11 6.35
C HIS A 45 -7.47 7.99 5.39
N ASP A 46 -7.35 9.31 5.48
CA ASP A 46 -8.08 10.24 4.59
C ASP A 46 -7.70 10.04 3.11
N ALA A 47 -6.41 9.86 2.83
CA ALA A 47 -5.93 9.57 1.49
C ALA A 47 -6.50 8.24 0.95
N ILE A 48 -6.60 7.20 1.78
CA ILE A 48 -7.24 5.93 1.41
C ILE A 48 -8.73 6.12 1.12
N ALA A 49 -9.45 6.84 1.99
CA ALA A 49 -10.87 7.08 1.79
C ALA A 49 -11.15 7.80 0.46
N GLU A 50 -10.31 8.77 0.09
CA GLU A 50 -10.44 9.47 -1.19
C GLU A 50 -10.10 8.57 -2.39
N ILE A 51 -9.11 7.67 -2.27
CA ILE A 51 -8.82 6.63 -3.28
C ILE A 51 -10.06 5.76 -3.51
N TYR A 52 -10.68 5.24 -2.45
CA TYR A 52 -11.91 4.44 -2.55
C TYR A 52 -13.05 5.22 -3.20
N LYS A 53 -13.24 6.48 -2.81
CA LYS A 53 -14.30 7.34 -3.36
C LYS A 53 -14.12 7.56 -4.87
N ARG A 54 -12.89 7.74 -5.34
CA ARG A 54 -12.59 8.01 -6.77
C ARG A 54 -12.63 6.75 -7.64
N ARG A 55 -12.22 5.60 -7.09
CA ARG A 55 -11.98 4.35 -7.86
C ARG A 55 -13.05 3.28 -7.64
N GLY A 56 -13.85 3.40 -6.59
CA GLY A 56 -14.81 2.37 -6.20
C GLY A 56 -14.13 1.02 -5.93
N SER A 57 -14.78 -0.08 -6.33
CA SER A 57 -14.26 -1.44 -6.16
C SER A 57 -13.20 -1.85 -7.19
N CYS A 58 -12.87 -1.02 -8.19
CA CYS A 58 -11.83 -1.31 -9.18
C CYS A 58 -10.39 -1.19 -8.61
N LEU A 59 -10.22 -1.01 -7.30
CA LEU A 59 -8.90 -0.92 -6.67
C LEU A 59 -8.05 -2.17 -6.86
N SER A 60 -8.70 -3.33 -6.93
CA SER A 60 -8.02 -4.61 -7.09
C SER A 60 -7.42 -4.79 -8.49
N THR A 61 -7.83 -4.02 -9.50
CA THR A 61 -7.30 -4.19 -10.87
C THR A 61 -5.97 -3.46 -11.11
N THR A 62 -5.40 -2.83 -10.08
CA THR A 62 -4.10 -2.17 -10.16
C THR A 62 -3.24 -2.63 -8.97
N PRO A 63 -2.33 -3.60 -9.16
CA PRO A 63 -1.53 -4.20 -8.10
C PRO A 63 -0.89 -3.17 -7.15
N PHE A 64 -0.21 -2.18 -7.72
CA PHE A 64 0.39 -1.07 -6.97
C PHE A 64 -0.60 -0.30 -6.07
N LEU A 65 -1.83 -0.07 -6.55
CA LEU A 65 -2.84 0.67 -5.80
C LEU A 65 -3.41 -0.16 -4.65
N ALA A 66 -3.68 -1.45 -4.90
CA ALA A 66 -4.08 -2.40 -3.85
C ALA A 66 -3.03 -2.45 -2.74
N ALA A 67 -1.76 -2.52 -3.11
CA ALA A 67 -0.64 -2.52 -2.17
C ALA A 67 -0.54 -1.20 -1.37
N MET A 68 -0.75 -0.04 -2.01
CA MET A 68 -0.78 1.26 -1.31
C MET A 68 -1.90 1.35 -0.28
N VAL A 69 -3.09 0.88 -0.62
CA VAL A 69 -4.26 0.88 0.28
C VAL A 69 -4.04 -0.09 1.42
N SER A 70 -3.60 -1.32 1.12
CA SER A 70 -3.28 -2.34 2.12
C SER A 70 -2.26 -1.83 3.13
N PHE A 71 -1.14 -1.25 2.66
CA PHE A 71 -0.13 -0.67 3.53
C PHE A 71 -0.71 0.45 4.40
N GLY A 72 -1.55 1.31 3.86
CA GLY A 72 -2.18 2.38 4.66
C GLY A 72 -3.10 1.84 5.76
N LEU A 73 -3.84 0.77 5.48
CA LEU A 73 -4.70 0.07 6.46
C LEU A 73 -3.87 -0.61 7.56
N GLU A 74 -2.75 -1.24 7.20
CA GLU A 74 -1.79 -1.81 8.16
C GLU A 74 -1.26 -0.73 9.11
N GLN A 75 -0.88 0.44 8.60
CA GLN A 75 -0.31 1.54 9.40
C GLN A 75 -1.31 2.15 10.40
N ILE A 76 -2.61 1.92 10.24
CA ILE A 76 -3.64 2.30 11.20
C ILE A 76 -4.12 1.12 12.07
N GLY A 77 -3.55 -0.07 11.90
CA GLY A 77 -3.84 -1.27 12.67
C GLY A 77 -5.02 -2.11 12.17
N ASP A 78 -5.59 -1.80 11.00
CA ASP A 78 -6.66 -2.60 10.39
C ASP A 78 -6.06 -3.70 9.49
N TYR A 79 -5.39 -4.65 10.13
CA TYR A 79 -4.64 -5.70 9.43
C TYR A 79 -5.53 -6.66 8.63
N GLU A 80 -6.75 -6.93 9.10
CA GLU A 80 -7.70 -7.78 8.37
C GLU A 80 -8.18 -7.10 7.09
N ALA A 81 -8.46 -5.79 7.12
CA ALA A 81 -8.78 -5.06 5.89
C ALA A 81 -7.56 -4.95 4.98
N ALA A 82 -6.37 -4.72 5.53
CA ALA A 82 -5.13 -4.70 4.77
C ALA A 82 -4.90 -6.02 4.01
N GLU A 83 -5.13 -7.15 4.66
CA GLU A 83 -5.00 -8.47 4.05
C GLU A 83 -6.01 -8.67 2.93
N ARG A 84 -7.30 -8.39 3.18
CA ARG A 84 -8.34 -8.54 2.15
C ARG A 84 -8.00 -7.76 0.88
N VAL A 85 -7.60 -6.50 1.03
CA VAL A 85 -7.24 -5.65 -0.12
C VAL A 85 -6.02 -6.18 -0.87
N ALA A 86 -4.99 -6.63 -0.15
CA ALA A 86 -3.79 -7.16 -0.78
C ALA A 86 -4.08 -8.47 -1.54
N LEU A 87 -4.83 -9.39 -0.93
CA LEU A 87 -5.21 -10.66 -1.57
C LEU A 87 -6.14 -10.45 -2.77
N ASP A 88 -7.09 -9.50 -2.69
CA ASP A 88 -7.96 -9.15 -3.83
C ASP A 88 -7.13 -8.59 -4.99
N GLY A 89 -6.15 -7.73 -4.69
CA GLY A 89 -5.19 -7.23 -5.69
C GLY A 89 -4.37 -8.36 -6.30
N TYR A 90 -3.85 -9.27 -5.47
CA TYR A 90 -2.99 -10.37 -5.90
C TYR A 90 -3.74 -11.35 -6.79
N ALA A 91 -5.01 -11.63 -6.46
CA ALA A 91 -5.88 -12.45 -7.30
C ALA A 91 -6.18 -11.83 -8.68
N CYS A 92 -6.17 -10.49 -8.77
CA CYS A 92 -6.42 -9.77 -10.03
C CYS A 92 -5.17 -9.60 -10.90
N GLU A 93 -3.99 -9.66 -10.30
CA GLU A 93 -2.70 -9.51 -10.99
C GLU A 93 -2.49 -10.62 -12.06
N GLY A 94 -2.96 -11.82 -11.77
CA GLY A 94 -2.74 -13.00 -12.62
C GLY A 94 -1.27 -13.44 -12.63
N ALA A 95 -0.94 -14.48 -13.41
CA ALA A 95 0.40 -15.10 -13.40
C ALA A 95 1.48 -14.32 -14.19
N ALA A 96 1.19 -13.09 -14.62
CA ALA A 96 1.99 -12.38 -15.64
C ALA A 96 2.78 -11.18 -15.10
N THR A 97 2.50 -10.73 -13.88
CA THR A 97 3.22 -9.63 -13.24
C THR A 97 3.57 -10.05 -11.81
N ASP A 98 4.84 -9.86 -11.46
CA ASP A 98 5.36 -10.06 -10.11
C ASP A 98 5.52 -8.65 -9.49
N ASP A 99 4.41 -8.00 -9.10
CA ASP A 99 4.47 -6.73 -8.39
C ASP A 99 4.96 -6.95 -6.95
N ILE A 100 6.27 -6.81 -6.77
CA ILE A 100 6.94 -6.97 -5.48
C ILE A 100 6.39 -6.04 -4.37
N TRP A 101 5.77 -4.92 -4.74
CA TRP A 101 5.15 -4.03 -3.75
C TRP A 101 3.83 -4.61 -3.24
N LEU A 102 3.08 -5.30 -4.08
CA LEU A 102 1.88 -6.05 -3.68
C LEU A 102 2.22 -7.29 -2.86
N ASP A 103 3.24 -8.05 -3.25
CA ASP A 103 3.75 -9.18 -2.46
C ASP A 103 4.15 -8.74 -1.05
N HIS A 104 4.89 -7.63 -0.96
CA HIS A 104 5.26 -7.00 0.30
C HIS A 104 4.03 -6.66 1.15
N ALA A 105 2.97 -6.11 0.54
CA ALA A 105 1.74 -5.77 1.24
C ALA A 105 1.00 -7.01 1.78
N VAL A 106 0.94 -8.10 1.01
CA VAL A 106 0.37 -9.38 1.48
C VAL A 106 1.15 -9.86 2.71
N ILE A 107 2.47 -9.94 2.62
CA ILE A 107 3.34 -10.43 3.71
C ILE A 107 3.17 -9.58 4.96
N HIS A 108 3.21 -8.26 4.82
CA HIS A 108 3.05 -7.35 5.95
C HIS A 108 1.68 -7.50 6.62
N SER A 109 0.61 -7.51 5.82
CA SER A 109 -0.76 -7.62 6.34
C SER A 109 -0.99 -8.93 7.11
N LEU A 110 -0.31 -10.02 6.73
CA LEU A 110 -0.30 -11.29 7.46
C LEU A 110 0.56 -11.21 8.72
N TYR A 111 1.82 -10.75 8.58
CA TYR A 111 2.81 -10.77 9.65
C TYR A 111 2.36 -9.97 10.89
N PHE A 112 1.75 -8.80 10.68
CA PHE A 112 1.36 -7.90 11.76
C PHE A 112 0.08 -8.32 12.51
N GLN A 113 -0.67 -9.32 12.03
CA GLN A 113 -1.79 -9.92 12.76
C GLN A 113 -1.33 -10.79 13.95
N GLY A 114 -0.03 -11.04 14.06
CA GLY A 114 0.58 -11.73 15.20
C GLY A 114 0.87 -13.21 14.93
N PRO A 115 1.27 -13.97 15.97
CA PRO A 115 1.98 -15.24 15.82
C PRO A 115 1.26 -16.31 15.00
N LYS A 116 -0.08 -16.28 14.96
CA LYS A 116 -0.87 -17.25 14.19
C LYS A 116 -0.79 -17.06 12.68
N ARG A 117 -0.48 -15.85 12.21
CA ARG A 117 -0.44 -15.48 10.79
C ARG A 117 0.98 -15.27 10.27
N GLN A 118 1.96 -15.21 11.17
CA GLN A 118 3.37 -15.06 10.79
C GLN A 118 3.87 -16.23 9.93
N GLN A 119 3.39 -17.45 10.17
CA GLN A 119 3.75 -18.59 9.33
C GLN A 119 3.20 -18.43 7.90
N ASP A 120 1.94 -18.02 7.76
CA ASP A 120 1.34 -17.74 6.43
C ASP A 120 2.15 -16.70 5.65
N ALA A 121 2.67 -15.68 6.33
CA ALA A 121 3.53 -14.66 5.73
C ALA A 121 4.85 -15.24 5.22
N LEU A 122 5.45 -16.17 5.96
CA LEU A 122 6.69 -16.86 5.56
C LEU A 122 6.44 -17.84 4.41
N ASP A 123 5.35 -18.61 4.48
CA ASP A 123 4.96 -19.56 3.44
C ASP A 123 4.67 -18.84 2.12
N PHE A 124 4.12 -17.63 2.17
CA PHE A 124 3.93 -16.77 1.00
C PHE A 124 5.27 -16.27 0.42
N TRP A 125 6.27 -15.98 1.28
CA TRP A 125 7.59 -15.50 0.85
C TRP A 125 8.52 -16.61 0.33
N ASP A 126 8.31 -17.85 0.77
CA ASP A 126 9.20 -19.00 0.47
C ASP A 126 9.55 -19.18 -1.03
N PRO A 127 8.61 -18.97 -1.99
CA PRO A 127 8.93 -19.03 -3.42
C PRO A 127 9.94 -17.97 -3.89
N TYR A 128 10.16 -16.89 -3.14
CA TYR A 128 11.15 -15.84 -3.47
C TYR A 128 12.55 -16.19 -2.95
N SER A 129 12.68 -16.96 -1.86
CA SER A 129 13.98 -17.35 -1.30
C SER A 129 14.78 -18.28 -2.21
N ASP A 130 14.09 -19.08 -3.02
CA ASP A 130 14.72 -20.05 -3.93
C ASP A 130 14.97 -19.49 -5.34
N ARG A 131 14.53 -18.25 -5.62
CA ARG A 131 14.79 -17.60 -6.92
C ARG A 131 16.24 -17.10 -6.96
N PRO A 132 17.01 -17.42 -8.01
CA PRO A 132 18.36 -16.89 -8.15
C PRO A 132 18.30 -15.36 -8.24
N CYS A 133 19.03 -14.65 -7.38
CA CYS A 133 19.20 -13.19 -7.48
C CYS A 133 19.88 -12.85 -8.81
N THR A 134 19.11 -12.47 -9.82
CA THR A 134 19.63 -11.82 -11.03
C THR A 134 19.71 -10.33 -10.77
N VAL A 135 20.94 -9.83 -10.63
CA VAL A 135 21.27 -8.39 -10.52
C VAL A 135 21.42 -7.79 -11.90
#